data_AF-A0A438KQT5-F1
#
_entry.id   AF-A0A438KQT5-F1
#
_cell.length_a   1.000
_cell.length_b   1.000
_cell.length_c   1.000
_cell.angle_alpha   90.00
_cell.angle_beta   90.00
_cell.angle_gamma   90.00
#
_symmetry.space_group_name_H-M   'P 1'
#
loop_
_entity.id
_entity.type
_entity.pdbx_description
1 polymer ?
#
loop_
_entity_poly.entity_id
_entity_poly.type
_entity_poly.pdbx_seq_one_letter_code
_entity_poly.pdbx_strand_id
1 'polypeptide(L)'
;MGLRPVRPNNQWVCAGCALRARWVRAACALGARWVRAACALGARWVRAGCALGARCVRAACALGARWVRAAGRLPFRGRALRCHFRHRLQHHLGCTAVGASSISANVNNIPVLNGTNFKKWKEHVIIVLGCMDLDFALREDRPSDLTSASTAEQRSTMEKWERSNRMSLMIMKHSIPEAIRGAIPEETQAKAFLDQIAN
;
A
#
# COMPACT_ATOMS: atom_id res chain seq x y z
N MET A 1 -32.34 -56.36 59.14
CA MET A 1 -32.83 -55.92 57.81
C MET A 1 -31.66 -55.26 57.08
N GLY A 2 -31.13 -55.91 56.04
CA GLY A 2 -29.99 -55.40 55.28
C GLY A 2 -30.42 -54.41 54.20
N LEU A 3 -29.89 -53.19 54.23
CA LEU A 3 -29.95 -52.27 53.10
C LEU A 3 -28.89 -52.71 52.07
N ARG A 4 -29.32 -53.19 50.90
CA ARG A 4 -28.41 -53.47 49.79
C ARG A 4 -27.85 -52.14 49.25
N PRO A 5 -26.55 -52.04 48.96
CA PRO A 5 -26.00 -50.87 48.29
C PRO A 5 -26.52 -50.83 46.85
N VAL A 6 -27.20 -49.74 46.48
CA VAL A 6 -27.61 -49.46 45.11
C VAL A 6 -26.35 -49.18 44.29
N ARG A 7 -25.97 -50.09 43.39
CA ARG A 7 -24.90 -49.84 42.41
C ARG A 7 -25.39 -48.74 41.45
N PRO A 8 -24.67 -47.62 41.28
CA PRO A 8 -25.03 -46.65 40.26
C PRO A 8 -24.91 -47.32 38.89
N ASN A 9 -25.92 -47.13 38.05
CA ASN A 9 -26.05 -47.85 36.79
C ASN A 9 -25.05 -47.30 35.76
N ASN A 10 -23.92 -48.01 35.60
CA ASN A 10 -22.79 -47.68 34.70
C ASN A 10 -23.20 -47.46 33.22
N GLN A 11 -24.38 -47.96 32.83
CA GLN A 11 -24.91 -47.78 31.48
C GLN A 11 -25.22 -46.31 31.15
N TRP A 12 -25.71 -45.54 32.13
CA TRP A 12 -26.03 -44.12 31.93
C TRP A 12 -24.78 -43.23 31.91
N VAL A 13 -23.75 -43.59 32.68
CA VAL A 13 -22.46 -42.90 32.67
C VAL A 13 -21.78 -43.06 31.30
N CYS A 14 -21.73 -44.29 30.78
CA CYS A 14 -21.17 -44.57 29.45
C CYS A 14 -21.97 -43.90 28.32
N ALA A 15 -23.31 -43.90 28.40
CA ALA A 15 -24.17 -43.23 27.43
C ALA A 15 -23.96 -41.70 27.43
N GLY A 16 -23.81 -41.10 28.62
CA GLY A 16 -23.51 -39.67 28.77
C GLY A 16 -22.16 -39.26 28.18
N CYS A 17 -21.11 -40.06 28.43
CA CYS A 17 -19.78 -39.83 27.84
C CYS A 17 -19.80 -39.95 26.31
N ALA A 18 -20.51 -40.94 25.76
CA ALA A 18 -20.64 -41.11 24.32
C ALA A 18 -21.39 -39.95 23.65
N LEU A 19 -22.43 -39.43 24.30
CA LEU A 19 -23.19 -38.29 23.81
C LEU A 19 -22.32 -37.02 23.81
N ARG A 20 -21.59 -36.74 24.90
CA ARG A 20 -20.64 -35.61 24.96
C ARG A 20 -19.56 -35.71 23.88
N ALA A 21 -18.98 -36.90 23.68
CA ALA A 21 -17.97 -37.11 22.65
C ALA A 21 -18.52 -36.92 21.22
N ARG A 22 -19.80 -37.23 20.98
CA ARG A 22 -20.48 -36.95 19.70
C ARG A 22 -20.75 -35.45 19.51
N TRP A 23 -21.19 -34.76 20.56
CA TRP A 23 -21.38 -33.31 20.54
C TRP A 23 -20.08 -32.54 20.26
N VAL A 24 -18.99 -32.89 20.94
CA VAL A 24 -17.67 -32.26 20.71
C VAL A 24 -17.21 -32.48 19.27
N ARG A 25 -17.32 -33.71 18.75
CA ARG A 25 -16.97 -34.01 17.36
C ARG A 25 -17.82 -33.24 16.34
N ALA A 26 -19.12 -33.12 16.58
CA ALA A 26 -20.02 -32.36 15.72
C ALA A 26 -19.67 -30.86 15.73
N ALA A 27 -19.40 -30.29 16.91
CA ALA A 27 -18.99 -28.90 17.06
C ALA A 27 -17.66 -28.60 16.36
N CYS A 28 -16.63 -29.45 16.53
CA CYS A 28 -15.36 -29.32 15.82
C CYS A 28 -15.51 -29.43 14.30
N ALA A 29 -16.35 -30.35 13.81
CA ALA A 29 -16.62 -30.52 12.38
C ALA A 29 -17.33 -29.29 11.78
N LEU A 30 -18.29 -28.70 12.51
CA LEU A 30 -18.94 -27.45 12.11
C LEU A 30 -17.94 -26.30 12.09
N GLY A 31 -17.11 -26.14 13.13
CA GLY A 31 -16.05 -25.13 13.17
C GLY A 31 -15.09 -25.24 11.98
N ALA A 32 -14.63 -26.47 11.66
CA ALA A 32 -13.76 -26.70 10.51
C ALA A 32 -14.43 -26.38 9.17
N ARG A 33 -15.74 -26.63 9.03
CA ARG A 33 -16.52 -26.26 7.85
C ARG A 33 -16.64 -24.75 7.70
N TRP A 34 -16.89 -24.04 8.80
CA TRP A 34 -16.94 -22.57 8.84
C TRP A 34 -15.61 -21.94 8.42
N VAL A 35 -14.49 -22.41 8.96
CA VAL A 35 -13.16 -21.91 8.59
C VAL A 35 -12.86 -22.13 7.11
N ARG A 36 -13.16 -23.33 6.58
CA ARG A 36 -12.98 -23.63 5.15
C ARG A 36 -13.84 -22.76 4.24
N ALA A 37 -15.11 -22.52 4.62
CA ALA A 37 -16.00 -21.65 3.87
C ALA A 37 -15.50 -20.20 3.86
N ALA A 38 -15.05 -19.68 5.01
CA ALA A 38 -14.47 -18.34 5.11
C ALA A 38 -13.19 -18.18 4.27
N CYS A 39 -12.26 -19.14 4.33
CA CYS A 39 -11.06 -19.13 3.48
C CYS A 39 -11.41 -19.21 1.98
N ALA A 40 -12.39 -20.03 1.60
CA ALA A 40 -12.83 -20.15 0.21
C ALA A 40 -13.47 -18.86 -0.31
N LEU A 41 -14.27 -18.17 0.52
CA LEU A 41 -14.82 -16.86 0.21
C LEU A 41 -13.71 -15.81 0.07
N GLY A 42 -12.75 -15.75 1.00
CA GLY A 42 -11.59 -14.86 0.89
C GLY A 42 -10.79 -15.09 -0.40
N ALA A 43 -10.50 -16.34 -0.75
CA ALA A 43 -9.81 -16.68 -1.99
C ALA A 43 -10.61 -16.34 -3.26
N ARG A 44 -11.95 -16.35 -3.20
CA ARG A 44 -12.82 -15.89 -4.31
C ARG A 44 -12.78 -14.37 -4.44
N TRP A 45 -12.80 -13.64 -3.33
CA TRP A 45 -12.68 -12.18 -3.31
C TRP A 45 -11.34 -11.72 -3.89
N VAL A 46 -10.22 -12.32 -3.49
CA VAL A 46 -8.89 -12.01 -4.03
C VAL A 46 -8.82 -12.29 -5.54
N ARG A 47 -9.29 -13.45 -5.99
CA ARG A 47 -9.30 -13.82 -7.42
C ARG A 47 -10.19 -12.89 -8.26
N ALA A 48 -11.36 -12.52 -7.75
CA ALA A 48 -12.26 -11.57 -8.42
C ALA A 48 -11.61 -10.18 -8.54
N GLY A 49 -10.93 -9.71 -7.47
CA GLY A 49 -10.16 -8.47 -7.47
C GLY A 49 -9.03 -8.48 -8.51
N CYS A 50 -8.21 -9.54 -8.55
CA CYS A 50 -7.15 -9.68 -9.55
C CYS A 50 -7.70 -9.73 -10.99
N ALA A 51 -8.81 -10.43 -11.21
CA ALA A 51 -9.45 -10.51 -12.53
C ALA A 51 -10.01 -9.16 -12.99
N LEU A 52 -10.61 -8.39 -12.08
CA LEU A 52 -11.09 -7.03 -12.35
C LEU A 52 -9.92 -6.11 -12.69
N GLY A 53 -8.82 -6.17 -11.92
CA GLY A 53 -7.60 -5.41 -12.21
C GLY A 53 -7.02 -5.74 -13.59
N ALA A 54 -6.89 -7.02 -13.93
CA ALA A 54 -6.39 -7.44 -15.24
C ALA A 54 -7.31 -7.04 -16.41
N ARG A 55 -8.62 -6.96 -16.18
CA ARG A 55 -9.59 -6.46 -17.17
C ARG A 55 -9.46 -4.94 -17.36
N CYS A 56 -9.27 -4.19 -16.29
CA CYS A 56 -9.03 -2.74 -16.36
C CYS A 56 -7.75 -2.42 -17.15
N VAL A 57 -6.65 -3.14 -16.86
CA VAL A 57 -5.38 -2.99 -17.61
C VAL A 57 -5.58 -3.31 -19.09
N ARG A 58 -6.25 -4.43 -19.42
CA ARG A 58 -6.52 -4.81 -20.82
C ARG A 58 -7.41 -3.80 -21.54
N ALA A 59 -8.45 -3.28 -20.88
CA ALA A 59 -9.32 -2.25 -21.45
C ALA A 59 -8.55 -0.94 -21.69
N ALA A 60 -7.72 -0.53 -20.73
CA ALA A 60 -6.86 0.66 -20.87
C ALA A 60 -5.86 0.51 -22.03
N CYS A 61 -5.19 -0.64 -22.14
CA CYS A 61 -4.29 -0.93 -23.27
C CYS A 61 -5.03 -0.95 -24.62
N ALA A 62 -6.22 -1.54 -24.68
CA ALA A 62 -7.03 -1.59 -25.90
C ALA A 62 -7.53 -0.20 -26.33
N LEU A 63 -7.94 0.63 -25.37
CA LEU A 63 -8.29 2.03 -25.60
C LEU A 63 -7.06 2.80 -26.09
N GLY A 64 -5.91 2.65 -25.44
CA GLY A 64 -4.64 3.25 -25.88
C GLY A 64 -4.27 2.87 -27.32
N ALA A 65 -4.37 1.59 -27.67
CA ALA A 65 -4.08 1.10 -29.03
C ALA A 65 -5.10 1.58 -30.07
N ARG A 66 -6.38 1.76 -29.70
CA ARG A 66 -7.41 2.38 -30.57
C ARG A 66 -7.14 3.87 -30.79
N TRP A 67 -6.74 4.58 -29.73
CA TRP A 67 -6.39 5.99 -29.78
C TRP A 67 -5.15 6.24 -30.64
N VAL A 68 -4.08 5.44 -30.52
CA VAL A 68 -2.88 5.56 -31.38
C VAL A 68 -3.23 5.40 -32.86
N ARG A 69 -4.10 4.44 -33.18
CA ARG A 69 -4.58 4.21 -34.56
C ARG A 69 -5.47 5.35 -35.08
N ALA A 70 -6.30 5.94 -34.23
CA ALA A 70 -7.11 7.12 -34.59
C ALA A 70 -6.23 8.38 -34.75
N ALA A 71 -5.23 8.55 -33.89
CA ALA A 71 -4.33 9.70 -33.87
C ALA A 71 -3.32 9.71 -35.03
N GLY A 72 -3.11 8.57 -35.70
CA GLY A 72 -2.36 8.45 -36.95
C GLY A 72 -3.13 8.94 -38.19
N ARG A 73 -4.44 9.19 -38.08
CA ARG A 73 -5.30 9.66 -39.18
C ARG A 73 -5.59 11.17 -39.14
N LEU A 74 -5.04 11.91 -38.17
CA LEU A 74 -5.30 13.35 -37.99
C LEU A 74 -4.19 14.21 -38.65
N PRO A 75 -4.55 15.25 -39.43
CA PRO A 75 -3.58 16.11 -40.11
C PRO A 75 -2.74 16.97 -39.15
N PHE A 76 -1.60 17.43 -39.66
CA PHE A 76 -0.45 17.99 -38.92
C PHE A 76 -0.74 19.11 -37.91
N ARG A 77 -1.83 19.88 -38.05
CA ARG A 77 -2.25 20.92 -37.08
C ARG A 77 -2.64 20.36 -35.69
N GLY A 78 -2.88 19.06 -35.57
CA GLY A 78 -3.17 18.39 -34.29
C GLY A 78 -1.95 17.95 -33.48
N ARG A 79 -0.71 18.26 -33.90
CA ARG A 79 0.51 17.86 -33.16
C ARG A 79 0.81 18.75 -31.94
N ALA A 80 0.41 20.03 -31.95
CA ALA A 80 0.64 20.93 -30.81
C ALA A 80 -0.26 20.62 -29.60
N LEU A 81 -1.57 20.40 -29.84
CA LEU A 81 -2.48 19.93 -28.78
C LEU A 81 -2.07 18.56 -28.21
N ARG A 82 -1.34 17.74 -28.99
CA ARG A 82 -0.85 16.41 -28.61
C ARG A 82 0.17 16.46 -27.47
N CYS A 83 1.06 17.45 -27.43
CA CYS A 83 2.05 17.57 -26.36
C CYS A 83 1.40 18.06 -25.06
N HIS A 84 0.48 19.02 -25.16
CA HIS A 84 -0.23 19.57 -24.01
C HIS A 84 -1.17 18.54 -23.37
N PHE A 85 -1.85 17.71 -24.18
CA PHE A 85 -2.71 16.64 -23.67
C PHE A 85 -1.92 15.44 -23.15
N ARG A 86 -0.76 15.10 -23.73
CA ARG A 86 0.13 14.04 -23.24
C ARG A 86 0.62 14.33 -21.81
N HIS A 87 0.95 15.59 -21.52
CA HIS A 87 1.34 16.02 -20.18
C HIS A 87 0.16 15.90 -19.17
N ARG A 88 -1.05 16.29 -19.58
CA ARG A 88 -2.26 16.22 -18.73
C ARG A 88 -2.80 14.80 -18.53
N LEU A 89 -2.62 13.90 -19.50
CA LEU A 89 -3.07 12.49 -19.40
C LEU A 89 -2.15 11.64 -18.51
N GLN A 90 -0.83 11.92 -18.48
CA GLN A 90 0.09 11.31 -17.51
C GLN A 90 -0.25 11.71 -16.06
N HIS A 91 -0.79 12.91 -15.85
CA HIS A 91 -1.25 13.35 -14.53
C HIS A 91 -2.54 12.64 -14.06
N HIS A 92 -3.38 12.16 -14.98
CA HIS A 92 -4.65 11.47 -14.65
C HIS A 92 -4.58 9.94 -14.69
N LEU A 93 -3.68 9.33 -15.46
CA LEU A 93 -3.44 7.87 -15.46
C LEU A 93 -2.22 7.46 -14.61
N GLY A 94 -1.50 8.41 -14.02
CA GLY A 94 -0.39 8.19 -13.08
C GLY A 94 -0.82 7.92 -11.63
N CYS A 95 -2.06 7.53 -11.38
CA CYS A 95 -2.36 6.76 -10.17
C CYS A 95 -1.83 5.34 -10.40
N THR A 96 -0.50 5.18 -10.37
CA THR A 96 0.08 3.88 -10.08
C THR A 96 -0.50 3.51 -8.72
N ALA A 97 -1.39 2.52 -8.71
CA ALA A 97 -1.69 1.79 -7.51
C ALA A 97 -0.37 1.11 -7.11
N VAL A 98 0.50 1.86 -6.44
CA VAL A 98 1.60 1.28 -5.69
C VAL A 98 0.90 0.41 -4.66
N GLY A 99 0.85 -0.90 -4.94
CA GLY A 99 0.24 -1.84 -4.01
C GLY A 99 0.90 -1.63 -2.65
N ALA A 100 0.11 -1.64 -1.57
CA ALA A 100 0.64 -1.48 -0.22
C ALA A 100 1.78 -2.48 0.07
N SER A 101 1.78 -3.64 -0.60
CA SER A 101 2.83 -4.65 -0.57
C SER A 101 4.15 -4.22 -1.23
N SER A 102 4.13 -3.35 -2.23
CA SER A 102 5.35 -2.80 -2.85
C SER A 102 5.99 -1.72 -1.99
N ILE A 103 5.18 -0.97 -1.23
CA ILE A 103 5.69 0.09 -0.34
C ILE A 103 6.52 -0.51 0.80
N SER A 104 6.00 -1.51 1.50
CA SER A 104 6.70 -2.10 2.65
C SER A 104 7.99 -2.81 2.23
N ALA A 105 7.97 -3.56 1.12
CA ALA A 105 9.17 -4.21 0.61
C ALA A 105 10.27 -3.21 0.26
N ASN A 106 9.92 -2.10 -0.40
CA ASN A 106 10.89 -1.09 -0.81
C ASN A 106 11.48 -0.33 0.38
N VAL A 107 10.66 -0.01 1.39
CA VAL A 107 11.12 0.68 2.61
C VAL A 107 12.03 -0.20 3.46
N ASN A 108 11.73 -1.51 3.55
CA ASN A 108 12.56 -2.46 4.30
C ASN A 108 13.95 -2.71 3.67
N ASN A 109 14.13 -2.39 2.39
CA ASN A 109 15.42 -2.54 1.69
C ASN A 109 16.33 -1.31 1.85
N ILE A 110 15.87 -0.25 2.53
CA ILE A 110 16.70 0.91 2.83
C ILE A 110 17.66 0.51 3.97
N PRO A 111 18.98 0.66 3.79
CA PRO A 111 19.93 0.36 4.85
C PRO A 111 19.66 1.27 6.06
N VAL A 112 19.91 0.78 7.28
CA VAL A 112 19.78 1.61 8.49
C VAL A 112 20.92 2.61 8.57
N LEU A 113 20.64 3.87 8.90
CA LEU A 113 21.68 4.90 9.06
C LEU A 113 22.56 4.60 10.30
N ASN A 114 23.88 4.51 10.13
CA ASN A 114 24.84 4.16 11.19
C ASN A 114 25.95 5.22 11.39
N GLY A 115 25.71 6.45 10.95
CA GLY A 115 26.64 7.59 11.05
C GLY A 115 27.76 7.59 10.00
N THR A 116 28.24 6.43 9.54
CA THR A 116 29.33 6.33 8.55
C THR A 116 28.85 6.06 7.13
N ASN A 117 27.60 5.64 6.96
CA ASN A 117 27.03 5.20 5.69
C ASN A 117 26.15 6.25 4.99
N PHE A 118 26.18 7.52 5.41
CA PHE A 118 25.27 8.57 4.92
C PHE A 118 25.16 8.62 3.40
N LYS A 119 26.29 8.61 2.67
CA LYS A 119 26.28 8.68 1.20
C LYS A 119 25.51 7.51 0.56
N LYS A 120 25.75 6.28 1.03
CA LYS A 120 25.07 5.06 0.55
C LYS A 120 23.59 5.05 0.96
N TRP A 121 23.30 5.49 2.18
CA TRP A 121 21.95 5.60 2.70
C TRP A 121 21.12 6.58 1.87
N LYS A 122 21.63 7.80 1.65
CA LYS A 122 20.99 8.84 0.84
C LYS A 122 20.70 8.37 -0.58
N GLU A 123 21.64 7.68 -1.21
CA GLU A 123 21.47 7.13 -2.56
C GLU A 123 20.32 6.11 -2.61
N HIS A 124 20.29 5.16 -1.68
CA HIS A 124 19.19 4.18 -1.59
C HIS A 124 17.82 4.84 -1.34
N VAL A 125 17.77 5.82 -0.43
CA VAL A 125 16.54 6.59 -0.15
C VAL A 125 16.01 7.27 -1.41
N ILE A 126 16.87 7.98 -2.15
CA ILE A 126 16.48 8.69 -3.37
C ILE A 126 15.97 7.70 -4.42
N ILE A 127 16.63 6.55 -4.60
CA ILE A 127 16.20 5.53 -5.54
C ILE A 127 14.82 4.98 -5.16
N VAL A 128 14.60 4.61 -3.89
CA VAL A 128 13.33 4.07 -3.42
C VAL A 128 12.20 5.09 -3.59
N LEU A 129 12.44 6.35 -3.23
CA LEU A 129 11.46 7.43 -3.39
C LEU A 129 11.15 7.70 -4.86
N GLY A 130 12.16 7.70 -5.73
CA GLY A 130 11.99 7.86 -7.18
C GLY A 130 11.22 6.71 -7.81
N CYS A 131 11.47 5.46 -7.40
CA CYS A 131 10.69 4.30 -7.87
C CYS A 131 9.21 4.34 -7.47
N MET A 132 8.87 5.17 -6.48
CA MET A 132 7.50 5.32 -5.97
C MET A 132 6.86 6.66 -6.36
N ASP A 133 7.51 7.47 -7.21
CA ASP A 133 7.09 8.83 -7.58
C ASP A 133 6.87 9.75 -6.36
N LEU A 134 7.68 9.57 -5.30
CA LEU A 134 7.62 10.34 -4.05
C LEU A 134 8.78 11.31 -3.88
N ASP A 135 9.65 11.46 -4.87
CA ASP A 135 10.84 12.33 -4.88
C ASP A 135 10.53 13.80 -5.22
N PHE A 136 9.28 14.13 -5.54
CA PHE A 136 8.90 15.47 -6.01
C PHE A 136 9.29 16.60 -5.05
N ALA A 137 9.02 16.46 -3.75
CA ALA A 137 9.37 17.45 -2.72
C ALA A 137 10.87 17.53 -2.41
N LEU A 138 11.67 16.56 -2.87
CA LEU A 138 13.13 16.62 -2.78
C LEU A 138 13.74 17.36 -3.97
N ARG A 139 13.04 17.41 -5.10
CA ARG A 139 13.53 18.00 -6.36
C ARG A 139 13.06 19.43 -6.54
N GLU A 140 11.80 19.69 -6.21
CA GLU A 140 11.17 21.00 -6.34
C GLU A 140 11.13 21.71 -5.00
N ASP A 141 11.37 23.02 -5.02
CA ASP A 141 11.20 23.86 -3.85
C ASP A 141 9.71 23.97 -3.47
N ARG A 142 9.47 24.31 -2.20
CA ARG A 142 8.10 24.44 -1.68
C ARG A 142 7.30 25.43 -2.55
N PRO A 143 6.16 25.02 -3.13
CA PRO A 143 5.30 25.92 -3.87
C PRO A 143 4.80 27.05 -2.97
N SER A 144 4.53 28.21 -3.56
CA SER A 144 3.94 29.33 -2.82
C SER A 144 2.58 28.95 -2.25
N ASP A 145 2.27 29.45 -1.05
CA ASP A 145 1.02 29.15 -0.37
C ASP A 145 -0.20 29.54 -1.24
N LEU A 146 -1.20 28.66 -1.23
CA LEU A 146 -2.38 28.81 -2.06
C LEU A 146 -3.22 30.00 -1.58
N THR A 147 -3.51 30.93 -2.49
CA THR A 147 -4.51 31.99 -2.26
C THR A 147 -5.88 31.53 -2.80
N SER A 148 -6.98 32.19 -2.40
CA SER A 148 -8.34 31.91 -2.90
C SER A 148 -8.44 31.97 -4.44
N ALA A 149 -7.60 32.79 -5.09
CA ALA A 149 -7.48 32.91 -6.54
C ALA A 149 -6.59 31.83 -7.21
N SER A 150 -6.08 30.85 -6.46
CA SER A 150 -5.22 29.79 -7.00
C SER A 150 -5.94 28.96 -8.06
N THR A 151 -5.22 28.69 -9.15
CA THR A 151 -5.67 27.82 -10.23
C THR A 151 -5.72 26.35 -9.78
N ALA A 152 -6.53 25.53 -10.45
CA ALA A 152 -6.62 24.10 -10.16
C ALA A 152 -5.27 23.39 -10.33
N GLU A 153 -4.46 23.83 -11.28
CA GLU A 153 -3.11 23.33 -11.54
C GLU A 153 -2.18 23.63 -10.36
N GLN A 154 -2.21 24.85 -9.81
CA GLN A 154 -1.43 25.21 -8.62
C GLN A 154 -1.85 24.37 -7.41
N ARG A 155 -3.15 24.17 -7.20
CA ARG A 155 -3.66 23.33 -6.10
C ARG A 155 -3.19 21.88 -6.21
N SER A 156 -3.32 21.27 -7.40
CA SER A 156 -2.84 19.90 -7.61
C SER A 156 -1.32 19.75 -7.44
N THR A 157 -0.56 20.80 -7.78
CA THR A 157 0.90 20.81 -7.58
C THR A 157 1.25 20.87 -6.09
N MET A 158 0.55 21.70 -5.32
CA MET A 158 0.70 21.76 -3.86
C MET A 158 0.36 20.42 -3.21
N GLU A 159 -0.80 19.83 -3.54
CA GLU A 159 -1.21 18.53 -2.99
C GLU A 159 -0.19 17.42 -3.29
N LYS A 160 0.32 17.39 -4.53
CA LYS A 160 1.37 16.44 -4.93
C LYS A 160 2.65 16.65 -4.13
N TRP A 161 3.06 17.91 -3.94
CA TRP A 161 4.22 18.26 -3.14
C TRP A 161 4.06 17.87 -1.67
N GLU A 162 2.94 18.20 -1.04
CA GLU A 162 2.64 17.85 0.35
C GLU A 162 2.63 16.34 0.57
N ARG A 163 2.00 15.59 -0.36
CA ARG A 163 2.00 14.13 -0.32
C ARG A 163 3.40 13.56 -0.39
N SER A 164 4.21 14.02 -1.35
CA SER A 164 5.60 13.60 -1.52
C SER A 164 6.45 13.96 -0.29
N ASN A 165 6.29 15.16 0.26
CA ASN A 165 6.97 15.64 1.45
C ASN A 165 6.68 14.74 2.67
N ARG A 166 5.38 14.51 2.94
CA ARG A 166 4.93 13.70 4.08
C ARG A 166 5.44 12.26 3.99
N MET A 167 5.33 11.63 2.83
CA MET A 167 5.76 10.24 2.65
C MET A 167 7.28 10.11 2.72
N SER A 168 8.02 11.05 2.13
CA SER A 168 9.49 11.06 2.19
C SER A 168 10.00 11.16 3.62
N LEU A 169 9.43 12.06 4.44
CA LEU A 169 9.76 12.17 5.85
C LEU A 169 9.51 10.87 6.61
N MET A 170 8.36 10.22 6.39
CA MET A 170 8.05 8.94 7.06
C MET A 170 9.07 7.85 6.70
N ILE A 171 9.45 7.74 5.43
CA ILE A 171 10.41 6.73 4.95
C ILE A 171 11.82 7.00 5.50
N MET A 172 12.29 8.25 5.39
CA MET A 172 13.60 8.63 5.90
C MET A 172 13.68 8.42 7.41
N LYS A 173 12.71 8.94 8.17
CA LYS A 173 12.65 8.76 9.62
C LYS A 173 12.63 7.27 9.97
N HIS A 174 11.85 6.43 9.28
CA HIS A 174 11.78 4.99 9.56
C HIS A 174 13.14 4.28 9.45
N SER A 175 13.97 4.68 8.47
CA SER A 175 15.31 4.10 8.29
C SER A 175 16.39 4.63 9.25
N ILE A 176 16.05 5.61 10.10
CA ILE A 176 16.95 6.19 11.10
C ILE A 176 16.63 5.61 12.47
N PRO A 177 17.61 5.00 13.17
CA PRO A 177 17.39 4.41 14.48
C PRO A 177 17.09 5.49 15.53
N GLU A 178 16.26 5.17 16.52
CA GLU A 178 15.79 6.12 17.53
C GLU A 178 16.92 6.80 18.31
N ALA A 179 18.03 6.07 18.53
CA ALA A 179 19.23 6.59 19.20
C ALA A 179 19.82 7.82 18.50
N ILE A 180 19.69 7.91 17.17
CA ILE A 180 20.17 9.05 16.37
C ILE A 180 19.02 10.03 16.13
N ARG A 181 17.78 9.54 16.03
CA ARG A 181 16.60 10.37 15.79
C ARG A 181 16.42 11.45 16.86
N GLY A 182 16.70 11.15 18.13
CA GLY A 182 16.57 12.13 19.22
C GLY A 182 17.52 13.33 19.10
N ALA A 183 18.60 13.22 18.32
CA ALA A 183 19.54 14.30 18.09
C ALA A 183 19.17 15.19 16.88
N ILE A 184 18.22 14.77 16.05
CA ILE A 184 17.80 15.50 14.85
C ILE A 184 16.60 16.37 15.21
N PRO A 185 16.63 17.69 14.97
CA PRO A 185 15.48 18.55 15.21
C PRO A 185 14.27 18.13 14.36
N GLU A 186 13.07 18.40 14.88
CA GLU A 186 11.84 18.12 14.14
C GLU A 186 11.70 19.07 12.95
N GLU A 187 11.73 18.52 11.75
CA GLU A 187 11.69 19.29 10.51
C GLU A 187 10.45 18.96 9.67
N THR A 188 9.83 20.00 9.13
CA THR A 188 8.56 19.88 8.38
C THR A 188 8.76 19.61 6.90
N GLN A 189 9.96 19.88 6.39
CA GLN A 189 10.32 19.72 4.99
C GLN A 189 11.33 18.58 4.80
N ALA A 190 11.01 17.64 3.92
CA ALA A 190 11.83 16.47 3.61
C ALA A 190 13.22 16.86 3.10
N LYS A 191 13.31 17.89 2.26
CA LYS A 191 14.57 18.39 1.71
C LYS A 191 15.47 18.95 2.82
N ALA A 192 14.94 19.83 3.67
CA ALA A 192 15.66 20.38 4.82
C ALA A 192 16.07 19.28 5.82
N PHE A 193 15.20 18.31 6.09
CA PHE A 193 15.53 17.17 6.94
C PHE A 193 16.69 16.33 6.39
N LEU A 194 16.71 16.09 5.08
CA LEU A 194 17.79 15.35 4.42
C LEU A 194 19.12 16.11 4.47
N ASP A 195 19.07 17.43 4.36
CA ASP A 195 20.24 18.30 4.43
C ASP A 195 20.78 18.42 5.87
N GLN A 196 19.91 18.42 6.88
CA GLN A 196 20.30 18.39 8.30
C GLN A 196 21.10 17.14 8.68
N ILE A 197 20.78 15.99 8.09
CA ILE A 197 21.50 14.74 8.35
C ILE A 197 22.87 14.72 7.66
N ALA A 198 23.02 15.50 6.57
CA ALA A 198 24.26 15.57 5.80
C ALA A 198 25.37 16.38 6.48
N ASN A 199 25.01 17.18 7.49
CA ASN A 199 25.83 18.23 8.10
C ASN A 199 26.29 17.81 9.50
#